data_AF-A0A0G1YVU9-F1
#
_entry.id   AF-A0A0G1YVU9-F1
#
_cell.length_a   1.000
_cell.length_b   1.000
_cell.length_c   1.000
_cell.angle_alpha   90.00
_cell.angle_beta   90.00
_cell.angle_gamma   90.00
#
_symmetry.space_group_name_H-M   'P 1'
#
loop_
_entity.id
_entity.type
_entity.pdbx_description
1 polymer ?
#
loop_
_entity_poly.entity_id
_entity_poly.type
_entity_poly.pdbx_seq_one_letter_code
_entity_poly.pdbx_strand_id
1 'polypeptide(L)'
;MYKVVVFVPVADAEKLRQAIGNAGGGKIGAYSHCNFSSRGTGRFLPSEKAKPAIGKAGKLEEVEEERIEFVCETHCLDEVVAAIRKAHPYEEPAIETWKIEMK
;
A
#
# COMPACT_ATOMS: atom_id res chain seq x y z
N MET A 1 10.95 14.69 -1.75
CA MET A 1 10.36 13.43 -2.27
C MET A 1 9.96 12.57 -1.09
N TYR A 2 9.07 11.61 -1.29
CA TYR A 2 8.65 10.65 -0.27
C TYR A 2 8.95 9.23 -0.72
N LYS A 3 9.37 8.39 0.23
CA LYS A 3 9.22 6.93 0.11
C LYS A 3 7.86 6.58 0.68
N VAL A 4 7.09 5.76 -0.02
CA VAL A 4 5.81 5.24 0.43
C VAL A 4 5.91 3.73 0.51
N VAL A 5 5.38 3.15 1.59
CA VAL A 5 5.25 1.70 1.79
C VAL A 5 3.79 1.39 2.12
N VAL A 6 3.25 0.35 1.48
CA VAL A 6 1.91 -0.18 1.75
C VAL A 6 1.97 -1.71 1.76
N PHE A 7 1.13 -2.34 2.59
CA PHE A 7 1.02 -3.79 2.73
C PHE A 7 -0.35 -4.23 2.25
N VAL A 8 -0.40 -5.23 1.38
CA VAL A 8 -1.65 -5.67 0.73
C VAL A 8 -1.64 -7.20 0.54
N PRO A 9 -2.80 -7.89 0.65
CA PRO A 9 -2.90 -9.30 0.26
C PRO A 9 -2.32 -9.55 -1.15
N VAL A 10 -1.62 -10.68 -1.32
CA VAL A 10 -0.99 -11.05 -2.61
C VAL A 10 -1.99 -11.01 -3.76
N ALA A 11 -3.24 -11.42 -3.52
CA ALA A 11 -4.31 -11.44 -4.52
C ALA A 11 -4.69 -10.04 -5.06
N ASP A 12 -4.51 -9.00 -4.25
CA ASP A 12 -4.89 -7.61 -4.59
C ASP A 12 -3.68 -6.75 -4.99
N ALA A 13 -2.46 -7.27 -4.85
CA ALA A 13 -1.22 -6.53 -5.03
C ALA A 13 -1.07 -5.90 -6.42
N GLU A 14 -1.45 -6.64 -7.47
CA GLU A 14 -1.34 -6.14 -8.85
C GLU A 14 -2.29 -4.98 -9.14
N LYS A 15 -3.54 -5.10 -8.70
CA LYS A 15 -4.53 -4.02 -8.79
C LYS A 15 -4.05 -2.76 -8.05
N LEU A 16 -3.44 -2.94 -6.88
CA LEU A 16 -2.92 -1.82 -6.10
C LEU A 16 -1.72 -1.15 -6.79
N ARG A 17 -0.76 -1.90 -7.35
CA ARG A 17 0.36 -1.34 -8.12
C ARG A 17 -0.11 -0.48 -9.30
N GLN A 18 -1.11 -0.95 -10.04
CA GLN A 18 -1.68 -0.19 -11.15
C GLN A 18 -2.33 1.11 -10.66
N ALA A 19 -3.11 1.07 -9.57
CA ALA A 19 -3.71 2.26 -8.99
C ALA A 19 -2.66 3.29 -8.53
N ILE A 20 -1.58 2.83 -7.88
CA ILE A 20 -0.46 3.66 -7.43
C ILE A 20 0.20 4.35 -8.62
N GLY A 21 0.56 3.59 -9.66
CA GLY A 21 1.28 4.12 -10.81
C GLY A 21 0.43 5.08 -11.65
N ASN A 22 -0.86 4.78 -11.83
CA ASN A 22 -1.80 5.67 -12.50
C ASN A 22 -1.99 7.00 -11.76
N ALA A 23 -1.86 7.01 -10.44
CA ALA A 23 -1.88 8.22 -9.62
C ALA A 23 -0.54 8.97 -9.57
N GLY A 24 0.49 8.49 -10.27
CA GLY A 24 1.82 9.13 -10.34
C GLY A 24 2.85 8.60 -9.35
N GLY A 25 2.52 7.57 -8.58
CA GLY A 25 3.48 6.87 -7.73
C GLY A 25 4.54 6.14 -8.55
N GLY A 26 5.79 6.18 -8.14
CA GLY A 26 6.88 5.49 -8.83
C GLY A 26 7.30 6.15 -10.14
N LYS A 27 7.08 7.45 -10.30
CA LYS A 27 7.65 8.21 -11.42
C LYS A 27 9.09 8.61 -11.10
N ILE A 28 10.03 8.21 -11.96
CA ILE A 28 11.47 8.50 -11.81
C ILE A 28 12.03 8.84 -13.20
N GLY A 29 12.29 10.13 -13.45
CA GLY A 29 12.77 10.58 -14.77
C GLY A 29 11.81 10.15 -15.90
N ALA A 30 12.32 9.35 -16.83
CA ALA A 30 11.54 8.81 -17.97
C ALA A 30 10.78 7.51 -17.66
N TYR A 31 10.86 7.01 -16.42
CA TYR A 31 10.20 5.77 -15.99
C TYR A 31 8.97 6.07 -15.14
N SER A 32 7.97 5.19 -15.21
CA SER A 32 6.73 5.26 -14.44
C SER A 32 6.41 3.91 -13.80
N HIS A 33 5.49 3.89 -12.83
CA HIS A 33 5.06 2.68 -12.14
C HIS A 33 6.19 1.93 -11.41
N CYS A 34 7.33 2.58 -11.16
CA CYS A 34 8.48 1.97 -10.48
C CYS A 34 8.13 1.67 -9.02
N ASN A 35 8.15 0.39 -8.67
CA ASN A 35 7.96 -0.07 -7.31
C ASN A 35 8.80 -1.33 -7.07
N PHE A 36 9.08 -1.61 -5.81
CA PHE A 36 9.66 -2.86 -5.36
C PHE A 36 8.65 -3.57 -4.45
N SER A 37 8.56 -4.89 -4.57
CA SER A 37 7.64 -5.70 -3.78
C SER A 37 8.40 -6.83 -3.09
N SER A 38 8.07 -7.08 -1.82
CA SER A 38 8.57 -8.23 -1.07
C SER A 38 7.42 -8.91 -0.33
N ARG A 39 7.40 -10.24 -0.30
CA ARG A 39 6.38 -11.00 0.42
C ARG A 39 6.69 -11.13 1.90
N GLY A 40 5.64 -11.18 2.71
CA GLY A 40 5.71 -11.40 4.15
C GLY A 40 4.37 -11.88 4.71
N THR A 41 4.31 -11.99 6.04
CA THR A 41 3.09 -12.37 6.75
C THR A 41 2.58 -11.20 7.58
N GLY A 42 1.43 -10.65 7.19
CA GLY A 42 0.67 -9.69 7.99
C GLY A 42 -0.06 -10.39 9.12
N ARG A 43 -0.13 -9.75 10.29
CA ARG A 43 -0.85 -10.27 11.46
C ARG A 43 -1.70 -9.18 12.08
N PHE A 44 -2.96 -9.47 12.34
CA PHE A 44 -3.86 -8.53 12.96
C PHE A 44 -4.96 -9.25 13.75
N LEU A 45 -5.47 -8.57 14.78
CA LEU A 45 -6.59 -9.03 15.59
C LEU A 45 -7.74 -8.02 15.42
N PRO A 46 -8.75 -8.30 14.59
CA PRO A 46 -9.87 -7.39 14.41
C PRO A 46 -10.66 -7.25 15.71
N SER A 47 -10.97 -6.01 16.10
CA SER A 47 -11.89 -5.76 17.21
C SER A 47 -13.33 -6.12 16.83
N GLU A 48 -14.23 -6.21 17.82
CA GLU A 48 -15.67 -6.40 17.60
C GLU A 48 -16.33 -5.33 16.72
N LYS A 49 -15.70 -4.15 16.59
CA LYS A 49 -16.20 -3.05 15.73
C LYS A 49 -15.66 -3.12 14.30
N ALA A 50 -14.64 -3.94 14.05
CA ALA A 50 -14.00 -4.02 12.75
C ALA A 50 -14.87 -4.80 11.76
N LYS A 51 -14.83 -4.38 10.49
CA LYS A 51 -15.41 -5.12 9.36
C LYS A 51 -14.27 -5.61 8.47
N PRO A 52 -13.48 -6.59 8.92
CA PRO A 52 -12.28 -6.99 8.19
C PRO A 52 -12.68 -7.61 6.85
N ALA A 53 -11.96 -7.25 5.79
CA ALA A 53 -12.14 -7.90 4.48
C ALA A 53 -11.71 -9.38 4.53
N ILE A 54 -10.81 -9.74 5.46
CA ILE A 54 -10.28 -11.10 5.67
C ILE A 54 -10.35 -11.44 7.16
N GLY A 55 -10.93 -12.59 7.48
CA GLY A 55 -10.97 -13.14 8.84
C GLY A 55 -12.19 -12.75 9.67
N LYS A 56 -12.10 -12.91 11.00
CA LYS A 56 -13.23 -12.69 11.93
C LYS A 56 -12.84 -11.85 13.15
N ALA A 57 -13.79 -11.08 13.67
CA ALA A 57 -13.63 -10.34 14.92
C ALA A 57 -13.22 -11.26 16.08
N GLY A 58 -12.32 -10.77 16.94
CA GLY A 58 -11.83 -11.50 18.12
C GLY A 58 -10.89 -12.67 17.82
N LYS A 59 -10.55 -12.92 16.54
CA LYS A 59 -9.63 -13.98 16.12
C LYS A 59 -8.35 -13.38 15.53
N LEU A 60 -7.19 -13.86 15.97
CA LEU A 60 -5.92 -13.48 15.35
C LEU A 60 -5.88 -14.07 13.94
N GLU A 61 -5.60 -13.23 12.95
CA GLU A 61 -5.48 -13.61 11.56
C GLU A 61 -4.04 -13.44 11.08
N GLU A 62 -3.62 -14.35 10.20
CA GLU A 62 -2.34 -14.28 9.50
C GLU A 62 -2.62 -14.36 7.98
N VAL A 63 -2.03 -13.45 7.21
CA VAL A 63 -2.27 -13.33 5.77
C VAL A 63 -0.94 -13.17 5.04
N GLU A 64 -0.76 -13.87 3.91
CA GLU A 64 0.37 -13.60 3.01
C GLU A 64 0.13 -12.27 2.30
N GLU A 65 1.05 -11.33 2.50
CA GLU A 65 0.95 -9.97 1.98
C GLU A 65 2.20 -9.60 1.20
N GLU A 66 2.04 -8.67 0.25
CA GLU A 66 3.16 -7.97 -0.38
C GLU A 66 3.33 -6.60 0.28
N ARG A 67 4.54 -6.34 0.76
CA ARG A 67 5.05 -4.99 1.04
C ARG A 67 5.43 -4.37 -0.29
N ILE A 68 4.65 -3.40 -0.75
CA ILE A 68 4.91 -2.62 -1.96
C ILE A 68 5.52 -1.29 -1.54
N GLU A 69 6.63 -0.92 -2.17
CA GLU A 69 7.34 0.30 -1.84
C GLU A 69 7.83 1.06 -3.07
N PHE A 70 7.69 2.38 -3.05
CA PHE A 70 7.96 3.24 -4.21
C PHE A 70 8.27 4.68 -3.77
N VAL A 71 8.82 5.47 -4.69
CA VAL A 71 9.04 6.91 -4.46
C VAL A 71 7.91 7.73 -5.05
N CYS A 72 7.59 8.85 -4.41
CA CYS A 72 6.52 9.74 -4.80
C CYS A 72 6.98 11.19 -4.69
N GLU A 73 6.65 12.01 -5.68
CA GLU A 73 6.87 13.44 -5.58
C GLU A 73 5.92 14.06 -4.54
N THR A 74 6.34 15.18 -3.95
CA THR A 74 5.58 15.83 -2.89
C THR A 74 4.22 16.33 -3.38
N HIS A 75 4.12 16.76 -4.64
CA HIS A 75 2.89 17.35 -5.19
C HIS A 75 1.78 16.32 -5.46
N CYS A 76 2.13 15.05 -5.69
CA CYS A 76 1.17 13.98 -5.99
C CYS A 76 0.95 13.01 -4.82
N LEU A 77 1.59 13.23 -3.67
CA LEU A 77 1.50 12.32 -2.52
C LEU A 77 0.06 12.10 -2.06
N ASP A 78 -0.72 13.17 -1.91
CA ASP A 78 -2.09 13.09 -1.42
C ASP A 78 -3.00 12.32 -2.39
N GLU A 79 -2.82 12.54 -3.71
CA GLU A 79 -3.55 11.82 -4.75
C GLU A 79 -3.19 10.32 -4.76
N VAL A 80 -1.90 9.99 -4.61
CA VAL A 80 -1.44 8.60 -4.52
C VAL A 80 -1.99 7.91 -3.28
N VAL A 81 -1.96 8.57 -2.11
CA VAL A 81 -2.53 8.01 -0.86
C VAL A 81 -4.03 7.79 -1.00
N ALA A 82 -4.76 8.72 -1.62
CA ALA A 82 -6.18 8.55 -1.90
C ALA A 82 -6.45 7.38 -2.86
N ALA A 83 -5.63 7.22 -3.90
CA ALA A 83 -5.73 6.10 -4.84
C ALA A 83 -5.47 4.75 -4.16
N ILE A 84 -4.47 4.68 -3.27
CA ILE A 84 -4.20 3.50 -2.45
C ILE A 84 -5.44 3.15 -1.64
N ARG A 85 -5.96 4.09 -0.83
CA ARG A 85 -7.13 3.83 0.03
C ARG A 85 -8.35 3.36 -0.76
N LYS A 86 -8.57 3.90 -1.97
CA LYS A 86 -9.68 3.51 -2.83
C LYS A 86 -9.51 2.10 -3.43
N ALA A 87 -8.29 1.71 -3.79
CA ALA A 87 -8.02 0.45 -4.45
C ALA A 87 -7.83 -0.73 -3.48
N HIS A 88 -7.40 -0.43 -2.25
CA HIS A 88 -7.06 -1.38 -1.21
C HIS A 88 -8.29 -2.16 -0.70
N PRO A 89 -8.17 -3.48 -0.42
CA PRO A 89 -9.29 -4.27 0.09
C PRO A 89 -9.66 -3.95 1.55
N TYR A 90 -8.68 -3.54 2.37
CA TYR A 90 -8.93 -3.18 3.78
C TYR A 90 -9.52 -1.79 3.93
N GLU A 91 -10.42 -1.64 4.92
CA GLU A 91 -11.02 -0.36 5.32
C GLU A 91 -9.95 0.64 5.81
N GLU A 92 -9.00 0.16 6.60
CA GLU A 92 -7.90 0.95 7.16
C GLU A 92 -6.55 0.36 6.73
N PRO A 93 -6.05 0.65 5.51
CA PRO A 93 -4.74 0.18 5.08
C PRO A 93 -3.61 0.85 5.87
N ALA A 94 -2.60 0.06 6.23
CA ALA A 94 -1.33 0.57 6.75
C ALA A 94 -0.54 1.22 5.60
N ILE A 95 -0.34 2.53 5.68
CA ILE A 95 0.41 3.32 4.70
C ILE A 95 1.47 4.12 5.45
N GLU A 96 2.73 3.89 5.13
CA GLU A 96 3.87 4.58 5.72
C GLU A 96 4.45 5.56 4.71
N THR A 97 4.81 6.76 5.17
CA THR A 97 5.44 7.77 4.33
C THR A 97 6.64 8.38 5.05
N TRP A 98 7.78 8.47 4.36
CA TRP A 98 8.98 9.14 4.87
C TRP A 98 9.46 10.16 3.87
N LYS A 99 9.82 11.34 4.35
CA LYS A 99 10.53 12.31 3.53
C LYS A 99 11.94 11.76 3.26
N ILE A 100 12.30 11.67 1.99
CA ILE A 100 13.62 11.20 1.56
C ILE A 100 14.30 12.24 0.66
N GLU A 101 15.62 12.16 0.64
CA GLU A 101 16.47 12.72 -0.41
C GLU A 101 16.78 11.60 -1.41
N MET A 102 16.48 11.82 -2.69
CA MET A 102 16.84 10.92 -3.78
C MET A 102 18.01 11.55 -4.51
N LYS A 103 19.13 10.84 -4.61
CA LYS A 103 20.36 11.29 -5.27
C LYS A 103 20.47 10.72 -6.67
#